data_AF-M5FT39-F1
#
_entry.id   AF-M5FT39-F1
#
_cell.length_a   1.000
_cell.length_b   1.000
_cell.length_c   1.000
_cell.angle_alpha   90.00
_cell.angle_beta   90.00
_cell.angle_gamma   90.00
#
_symmetry.space_group_name_H-M   'P 1'
#
loop_
_entity.id
_entity.type
_entity.pdbx_description
1 polymer ?
#
loop_
_entity_poly.entity_id
_entity_poly.type
_entity_poly.pdbx_seq_one_letter_code
_entity_poly.pdbx_strand_id
1 'polypeptide(L)' 'NYPPGPKGNPVLGNLLELPRTLLFLKLSEWAKEQGKVNTYAVSTPTLVIINSAKVAVDILDRSSIITGDRPNL' A
#
# COMPACT_ATOMS: atom_id res chain seq x y z
N ASN A 1 5.94 -11.86 5.63
CA ASN A 1 6.75 -11.38 4.48
C ASN A 1 5.90 -10.42 3.67
N TYR A 2 6.35 -9.18 3.51
CA TYR A 2 5.63 -8.16 2.75
C TYR A 2 6.16 -8.09 1.31
N PRO A 3 5.31 -7.71 0.33
CA PRO A 3 5.75 -7.34 -1.01
C PRO A 3 6.83 -6.25 -0.97
N PRO A 4 7.74 -6.20 -1.95
CA PRO A 4 8.72 -5.12 -2.04
C PRO A 4 8.02 -3.76 -2.18
N GLY A 5 8.65 -2.73 -1.64
CA GLY A 5 8.15 -1.36 -1.62
C GLY A 5 9.29 -0.36 -1.75
N PRO A 6 9.00 0.93 -2.03
CA PRO A 6 10.03 1.93 -2.15
C PRO A 6 10.77 2.07 -0.84
N LYS A 7 12.11 2.17 -0.91
CA LYS A 7 12.96 2.29 0.27
C LYS A 7 12.63 3.61 0.97
N GLY A 8 11.90 3.50 2.08
CA GLY A 8 11.62 4.64 2.96
C GLY A 8 12.87 5.09 3.70
N ASN A 9 12.81 6.32 4.24
CA ASN A 9 13.80 6.84 5.16
C ASN A 9 13.99 5.89 6.36
N PRO A 10 15.23 5.68 6.87
CA PRO A 10 15.48 4.77 8.00
C PRO A 10 14.66 5.04 9.26
N VAL A 11 14.25 6.29 9.50
CA VAL A 11 13.52 6.70 10.73
C VAL A 11 12.02 6.86 10.48
N LEU A 12 11.63 7.49 9.36
CA LEU A 12 10.23 7.86 9.07
C LEU A 12 9.61 7.05 7.91
N GLY A 13 10.34 6.11 7.33
CA GLY A 13 9.90 5.35 6.18
C GLY A 13 9.48 6.26 5.01
N ASN A 14 8.32 5.98 4.40
CA ASN A 14 7.79 6.75 3.27
C ASN A 14 6.90 7.94 3.69
N LEU A 15 6.76 8.20 5.00
CA LEU A 15 5.82 9.20 5.53
C LEU A 15 6.07 10.62 4.99
N LEU A 16 7.34 11.01 4.83
CA LEU A 16 7.71 12.35 4.35
C LEU A 16 7.28 12.64 2.90
N GLU A 17 7.10 11.59 2.11
CA GLU A 17 6.74 11.71 0.69
C GLU A 17 5.22 11.63 0.45
N LEU A 18 4.45 11.33 1.51
CA LEU A 18 3.00 11.25 1.41
C LEU A 18 2.35 12.62 1.54
N PRO A 19 1.62 13.06 0.50
CA PRO A 19 0.85 14.28 0.60
C PRO A 19 -0.36 14.06 1.52
N ARG A 20 -0.69 15.08 2.32
CA ARG A 20 -1.87 15.07 3.21
C ARG A 20 -3.19 15.07 2.44
N THR A 21 -3.17 15.56 1.19
CA THR A 21 -4.30 15.59 0.27
C THR A 21 -3.96 14.78 -0.98
N LEU A 22 -4.98 14.20 -1.62
CA LEU A 22 -4.82 13.47 -2.89
C LEU A 22 -3.78 12.34 -2.84
N LEU A 23 -3.67 11.64 -1.71
CA LEU A 23 -2.76 10.50 -1.49
C LEU A 23 -2.73 9.50 -2.65
N PHE A 24 -3.89 9.21 -3.24
CA PHE A 24 -4.02 8.28 -4.37
C PHE A 24 -3.18 8.66 -5.59
N LEU A 25 -2.90 9.95 -5.82
CA LEU A 25 -2.02 10.40 -6.91
C LEU A 25 -0.58 9.94 -6.68
N LYS A 26 -0.07 10.11 -5.46
CA LYS A 26 1.28 9.66 -5.09
C LYS A 26 1.40 8.14 -5.13
N LEU A 27 0.38 7.43 -4.63
CA LEU A 27 0.33 5.97 -4.71
C LEU A 27 0.30 5.47 -6.16
N SER A 28 -0.46 6.13 -7.03
CA SER A 28 -0.52 5.81 -8.46
C SER A 28 0.80 6.10 -9.19
N GLU A 29 1.52 7.16 -8.80
CA GLU A 29 2.86 7.43 -9.30
C GLU A 29 3.81 6.29 -8.94
N TRP A 30 3.89 5.92 -7.66
CA TRP A 30 4.74 4.82 -7.20
C TRP A 30 4.34 3.45 -7.75
N ALA A 31 3.05 3.24 -8.03
CA ALA A 31 2.58 2.01 -8.66
C ALA A 31 3.22 1.74 -10.03
N LYS A 32 3.57 2.80 -10.77
CA LYS A 32 4.25 2.68 -12.07
C LYS A 32 5.65 2.09 -11.94
N GLU A 33 6.32 2.34 -10.82
CA GLU A 33 7.71 1.92 -10.58
C GLU A 33 7.79 0.59 -9.83
N GLN A 34 6.88 0.37 -8.88
CA GLN A 34 6.94 -0.73 -7.91
C GLN A 34 6.05 -1.94 -8.29
N GLY A 35 5.18 -1.78 -9.30
CA GLY A 35 4.36 -2.85 -9.83
C GLY A 35 2.99 -3.01 -9.16
N LYS A 36 2.40 -4.20 -9.30
CA LYS A 36 0.97 -4.45 -9.06
C LYS A 36 0.57 -4.46 -7.59
N VAL A 37 1.49 -4.79 -6.69
CA VAL A 37 1.29 -4.79 -5.23
C VAL A 37 2.55 -4.27 -4.60
N ASN A 38 2.43 -3.28 -3.73
CA ASN A 38 3.56 -2.64 -3.07
C ASN A 38 3.25 -2.35 -1.60
N THR A 39 4.32 -2.25 -0.81
CA THR A 39 4.23 -2.05 0.65
C THR A 39 4.84 -0.71 1.02
N TYR A 40 4.19 0.03 1.89
CA TYR A 40 4.69 1.30 2.41
C TYR A 40 4.79 1.24 3.93
N ALA A 41 6.00 1.46 4.44
CA ALA A 41 6.23 1.68 5.85
C ALA A 41 6.00 3.17 6.13
N VAL A 42 4.75 3.53 6.37
CA VAL A 42 4.32 4.91 6.60
C VAL A 42 4.23 5.19 8.10
N SER A 43 3.85 4.17 8.87
CA SER A 43 3.81 4.11 10.33
C SER A 43 3.56 2.65 10.73
N THR A 44 3.30 2.39 12.01
CA THR A 44 2.55 1.21 12.44
C THR A 44 1.06 1.57 12.35
N PRO A 45 0.23 0.90 11.53
CA PRO A 45 0.50 -0.32 10.75
C PRO A 45 1.11 -0.07 9.36
N THR A 46 1.86 -1.07 8.87
CA THR A 46 2.36 -1.13 7.49
C THR A 46 1.21 -1.20 6.49
N LEU A 47 1.25 -0.35 5.45
CA LEU A 47 0.22 -0.33 4.41
C LEU A 47 0.62 -1.18 3.21
N VAL A 48 -0.29 -2.04 2.74
CA VAL A 48 -0.15 -2.78 1.49
C VAL A 48 -1.14 -2.24 0.49
N ILE A 49 -0.66 -1.78 -0.66
CA ILE A 49 -1.50 -1.15 -1.70
C ILE A 49 -1.55 -2.06 -2.93
N ILE A 50 -2.76 -2.23 -3.46
CA ILE A 50 -3.04 -3.06 -4.63
C ILE A 50 -3.38 -2.14 -5.81
N ASN A 51 -2.55 -2.16 -6.84
CA ASN A 51 -2.65 -1.28 -8.01
C ASN A 51 -3.18 -1.99 -9.26
N SER A 52 -3.68 -3.22 -9.13
CA SER A 52 -4.20 -4.02 -10.24
C SER A 52 -5.59 -4.55 -9.92
N ALA A 53 -6.56 -4.26 -10.80
CA ALA A 53 -7.94 -4.74 -10.66
C ALA A 53 -8.02 -6.27 -10.55
N LYS A 54 -7.25 -7.00 -11.37
CA LYS A 54 -7.19 -8.46 -11.33
C LYS A 54 -6.74 -8.96 -9.95
N VAL A 55 -5.66 -8.37 -9.42
CA VAL A 55 -5.11 -8.75 -8.11
C VAL A 55 -6.06 -8.35 -6.97
N ALA A 56 -6.74 -7.21 -7.09
CA ALA A 56 -7.73 -6.78 -6.12
C ALA A 56 -8.89 -7.79 -6.04
N VAL A 57 -9.39 -8.28 -7.16
CA VAL A 57 -10.42 -9.35 -7.17
C VAL A 57 -9.86 -10.64 -6.57
N ASP A 58 -8.67 -11.06 -6.98
CA ASP A 58 -8.09 -12.32 -6.49
C ASP A 58 -7.83 -12.31 -4.97
N ILE A 59 -7.57 -11.15 -4.37
CA ILE A 59 -7.30 -11.01 -2.92
C ILE A 59 -8.57 -10.62 -2.15
N LEU A 60 -9.16 -9.47 -2.49
CA LEU A 60 -10.23 -8.87 -1.70
C LEU A 60 -11.57 -9.59 -1.88
N ASP A 61 -11.87 -10.11 -3.07
CA ASP A 61 -13.13 -10.81 -3.33
C ASP A 61 -13.04 -12.26 -2.85
N ARG A 62 -12.04 -13.01 -3.34
CA ARG A 62 -11.87 -14.43 -3.01
C ARG A 62 -11.48 -14.69 -1.55
N SER A 63 -10.77 -13.76 -0.90
CA SER A 63 -10.33 -13.87 0.49
C SER A 63 -10.98 -12.81 1.38
N SER A 64 -12.22 -12.40 1.05
CA SER A 64 -13.00 -11.40 1.78
C SER A 64 -13.16 -11.70 3.27
N ILE A 65 -13.22 -12.98 3.66
CA ILE A 65 -13.28 -13.41 5.08
C ILE A 65 -12.04 -12.97 5.85
N ILE A 66 -10.86 -12.98 5.22
CA ILE A 66 -9.57 -12.66 5.87
C ILE A 66 -9.23 -11.17 5.73
N THR A 67 -9.67 -10.54 4.63
CA THR A 67 -9.29 -9.16 4.26
C THR A 67 -10.36 -8.12 4.58
N GLY A 68 -11.54 -8.54 5.04
CA GLY A 68 -12.68 -7.65 5.31
C GLY A 68 -12.61 -6.88 6.64
N ASP A 69 -11.57 -7.09 7.44
CA ASP A 69 -11.38 -6.37 8.72
C ASP A 69 -11.04 -4.89 8.49
N ARG A 70 -11.36 -4.05 9.48
CA ARG A 70 -11.18 -2.59 9.41
C ARG A 70 -10.16 -2.13 10.44
N PRO A 71 -8.96 -1.69 10.02
CA PRO A 71 -7.98 -1.17 10.96
C PRO A 71 -8.46 0.15 11.58
N ASN A 72 -8.30 0.28 12.89
CA ASN A 72 -8.43 1.55 13.59
C ASN A 72 -7.18 2.38 13.29
N LEU A 73 -7.35 3.53 12.62
CA LEU A 73 -6.27 4.46 12.26
C LEU A 73 -5.92 5.41 13.41
#